data_AF-A0A2E5I8L9-F1
#
_entry.id   AF-A0A2E5I8L9-F1
#
_cell.length_a   1.000
_cell.length_b   1.000
_cell.length_c   1.000
_cell.angle_alpha   90.00
_cell.angle_beta   90.00
_cell.angle_gamma   90.00
#
_symmetry.space_group_name_H-M   'P 1'
#
loop_
_entity.id
_entity.type
_entity.pdbx_description
1 polymer ?
#
loop_
_entity_poly.entity_id
_entity_poly.type
_entity_poly.pdbx_seq_one_letter_code
_entity_poly.pdbx_strand_id
1 'polypeptide(L)' 'MVSIGGWEVLLIFMVVLLLFGAKRLPELAKGLGKGIKEFKGAVEGIEKELDEAAESVEKAQETDHATGV' A
#
# COMPACT_ATOMS: atom_id res chain seq x y z
N MET A 1 -33.48 20.56 -2.76
CA MET A 1 -32.57 19.63 -2.08
C MET A 1 -31.18 19.96 -2.59
N VAL A 2 -30.26 20.38 -1.72
CA VAL A 2 -28.90 20.76 -2.13
C VAL A 2 -28.20 19.49 -2.56
N SER A 3 -28.09 19.26 -3.87
CA SER A 3 -27.22 18.22 -4.40
C SER A 3 -25.81 18.64 -4.04
N ILE A 4 -25.10 17.84 -3.25
CA ILE A 4 -23.67 18.00 -2.99
C ILE A 4 -22.97 17.95 -4.35
N GLY A 5 -22.80 19.11 -4.95
CA GLY A 5 -22.22 19.32 -6.25
C GLY A 5 -20.72 19.55 -6.08
N GLY A 6 -19.98 19.42 -7.17
CA GLY A 6 -18.53 19.70 -7.17
C GLY A 6 -18.18 21.10 -6.62
N TRP A 7 -19.14 22.02 -6.58
CA TRP A 7 -18.98 23.35 -5.99
C TRP A 7 -18.78 23.35 -4.47
N GLU A 8 -19.50 22.52 -3.70
CA GLU A 8 -19.30 22.43 -2.24
C GLU A 8 -17.94 21.82 -1.90
N VAL A 9 -17.53 20.80 -2.65
CA VAL A 9 -16.20 20.20 -2.50
C VAL A 9 -15.11 21.24 -2.79
N LEU A 10 -15.28 22.06 -3.83
CA LEU A 10 -14.33 23.12 -4.16
C LEU A 10 -14.24 24.20 -3.06
N LEU A 11 -15.36 24.58 -2.45
CA LEU A 11 -15.39 25.53 -1.33
C LEU A 11 -14.70 24.97 -0.08
N ILE A 12 -14.97 23.72 0.29
CA ILE A 12 -14.29 23.05 1.41
C ILE A 12 -12.78 22.98 1.13
N PHE A 13 -12.41 22.61 -0.09
CA PHE A 13 -11.02 22.57 -0.51
C PHE A 13 -10.36 23.95 -0.40
N MET A 14 -11.05 25.01 -0.82
CA MET A 14 -10.55 26.39 -0.68
C MET A 14 -10.28 26.76 0.78
N VAL A 15 -11.20 26.43 1.70
CA VAL A 15 -11.02 26.69 3.15
C VAL A 15 -9.83 25.89 3.70
N VAL A 16 -9.71 24.61 3.35
CA VAL A 16 -8.57 23.76 3.74
C VAL A 16 -7.26 24.33 3.19
N LEU A 17 -7.24 24.79 1.94
CA LEU A 17 -6.07 25.43 1.33
C LEU A 17 -5.71 26.76 1.98
N LEU A 18 -6.66 27.51 2.54
CA LEU A 18 -6.36 28.73 3.30
C LEU A 18 -5.77 28.42 4.68
N LEU A 19 -6.28 27.38 5.36
CA LEU A 19 -5.78 26.97 6.69
C LEU A 19 -4.39 26.33 6.61
N PHE A 20 -4.22 25.38 5.70
CA PHE A 20 -2.97 24.63 5.55
C PHE A 20 -2.03 25.27 4.55
N GLY A 21 -2.51 26.03 3.57
CA GLY A 21 -1.70 26.60 2.49
C GLY A 21 -1.57 25.68 1.28
N ALA A 22 -1.58 26.27 0.08
CA ALA A 22 -1.45 25.55 -1.19
C ALA A 22 -0.15 24.75 -1.36
N LYS A 23 0.90 25.10 -0.61
CA LYS A 23 2.20 24.39 -0.64
C LYS A 23 2.21 23.15 0.26
N ARG A 24 1.43 23.12 1.34
CA ARG A 24 1.45 22.04 2.34
C ARG A 24 0.72 20.80 1.87
N LEU A 25 -0.39 20.96 1.15
CA LEU A 25 -1.14 19.83 0.60
C LEU A 25 -0.31 18.92 -0.34
N PRO A 26 0.42 19.42 -1.37
CA PRO A 26 1.25 18.59 -2.22
C PRO A 26 2.49 18.05 -1.49
N GLU A 27 3.02 18.76 -0.49
CA GLU A 27 4.13 18.30 0.34
C GLU A 27 3.72 17.08 1.20
N LEU A 28 2.55 17.16 1.85
CA LEU A 28 1.95 16.05 2.59
C LEU A 28 1.60 14.88 1.67
N ALA A 29 1.00 15.13 0.51
CA ALA A 29 0.67 14.08 -0.45
C ALA A 29 1.91 13.35 -0.97
N LYS A 30 3.01 14.08 -1.23
CA LYS A 30 4.30 13.47 -1.62
C LYS A 30 4.89 12.62 -0.49
N GLY A 31 4.83 13.10 0.75
CA GLY A 31 5.30 12.34 1.93
C GLY A 31 4.49 11.05 2.13
N LEU A 32 3.16 11.17 2.17
CA LEU A 32 2.25 10.04 2.30
C LEU A 32 2.41 9.05 1.14
N GLY A 33 2.50 9.53 -0.10
CA GLY A 33 2.64 8.69 -1.29
C GLY A 33 3.94 7.88 -1.29
N LYS A 34 5.05 8.47 -0.83
CA LYS A 34 6.30 7.73 -0.63
C LYS A 34 6.15 6.67 0.46
N GLY A 35 5.59 7.02 1.62
CA GLY A 35 5.37 6.08 2.72
C GLY A 35 4.49 4.90 2.33
N ILE A 36 3.38 5.14 1.62
CA ILE A 36 2.50 4.08 1.11
C ILE A 36 3.24 3.19 0.10
N LYS A 37 4.05 3.78 -0.79
CA LYS A 37 4.82 3.02 -1.78
C LYS A 37 5.87 2.11 -1.13
N GLU A 38 6.61 2.64 -0.16
CA GLU A 38 7.61 1.87 0.60
C GLU A 38 6.94 0.76 1.42
N PHE A 39 5.83 1.08 2.10
CA PHE A 39 5.05 0.11 2.86
C PHE A 39 4.55 -1.03 1.95
N LYS A 40 3.98 -0.70 0.79
CA LYS A 40 3.50 -1.71 -0.15
C LYS A 40 4.63 -2.59 -0.69
N GLY A 41 5.77 -2.00 -1.04
CA GLY A 41 6.93 -2.78 -1.50
C GLY A 41 7.50 -3.70 -0.41
N ALA A 42 7.47 -3.29 0.85
CA ALA A 42 7.87 -4.15 1.96
C ALA A 42 6.91 -5.34 2.15
N VAL A 43 5.59 -5.09 2.07
CA VAL A 43 4.58 -6.16 2.16
C VAL A 43 4.73 -7.16 1.01
N GLU A 44 4.87 -6.68 -0.23
CA GLU A 44 5.05 -7.54 -1.42
C GLU A 44 6.34 -8.38 -1.33
N GLY A 45 7.42 -7.83 -0.75
CA GLY A 45 8.65 -8.58 -0.49
C GLY A 45 8.45 -9.73 0.48
N ILE A 46 7.75 -9.47 1.60
CA ILE A 46 7.45 -10.47 2.63
C ILE A 46 6.55 -11.58 2.07
N GLU A 47 5.50 -11.24 1.32
CA GLU A 47 4.62 -12.22 0.67
C GLU A 47 5.42 -13.17 -0.24
N LYS A 48 6.35 -12.61 -1.03
CA LYS A 48 7.19 -13.43 -1.92
C LYS A 48 8.14 -14.36 -1.15
N GLU A 49 8.76 -13.89 -0.07
CA GLU A 49 9.61 -14.72 0.78
C GLU A 49 8.83 -15.86 1.45
N LEU A 50 7.57 -15.60 1.84
CA LEU A 50 6.66 -16.60 2.41
C LEU A 50 6.29 -17.68 1.38
N ASP A 51 5.94 -17.28 0.15
CA ASP A 51 5.64 -18.21 -0.95
C ASP A 51 6.87 -19.06 -1.31
N GLU A 52 8.06 -18.46 -1.44
CA GLU A 52 9.31 -19.18 -1.73
C GLU A 52 9.68 -20.16 -0.60
N ALA A 53 9.46 -19.78 0.67
CA ALA A 53 9.65 -20.66 1.82
C ALA A 53 8.64 -21.82 1.85
N ALA A 54 7.36 -21.56 1.52
CA ALA A 54 6.32 -22.59 1.45
C ALA A 54 6.62 -23.61 0.35
N GLU A 55 7.01 -23.16 -0.85
CA GLU A 55 7.39 -24.03 -1.97
C GLU A 55 8.63 -24.88 -1.62
N SER A 56 9.59 -24.31 -0.89
CA SER A 56 10.81 -25.02 -0.44
C SER A 56 10.51 -26.11 0.60
N VAL A 57 9.56 -25.88 1.49
CA VAL A 57 9.12 -26.87 2.50
C VAL A 57 8.35 -28.01 1.83
N GLU A 58 7.50 -27.71 0.85
CA GLU A 58 6.75 -28.72 0.09
C GLU A 58 7.69 -29.63 -0.72
N LYS A 59 8.71 -29.06 -1.36
CA LYS A 59 9.68 -29.81 -2.16
C LYS A 59 10.62 -30.71 -1.34
N ALA A 60 10.87 -30.37 -0.07
CA ALA A 60 11.69 -31.17 0.83
C ALA A 60 10.96 -32.43 1.36
N GLN A 61 9.62 -32.41 1.41
CA GLN A 61 8.84 -33.58 1.84
C GLN A 61 8.66 -34.64 0.75
N GLU A 62 8.77 -34.29 -0.53
CA GLU A 62 8.64 -35.25 -1.64
C GLU A 62 9.86 -36.18 -1.76
N THR A 63 11.05 -35.74 -1.33
CA THR A 63 12.29 -36.53 -1.44
C THR A 63 12.47 -37.63 -0.39
N ASP A 64 11.75 -37.57 0.74
CA ASP A 64 11.85 -38.59 1.81
C ASP A 64 10.95 -39.81 1.56
N HIS A 65 9.89 -39.64 0.75
CA HIS A 65 8.89 -40.69 0.51
C HIS A 65 9.29 -41.73 -0.57
N ALA A 66 10.40 -41.52 -1.30
CA ALA A 66 10.88 -42.43 -2.35
C ALA A 66 12.09 -43.31 -1.94
N THR A 67 12.69 -43.10 -0.76
CA THR A 67 13.84 -43.90 -0.27
C THR A 67 13.46 -44.69 0.97
N GLY A 68 12.36 -45.44 0.90
CA GLY A 68 12.05 -46.51 1.85
C GLY A 68 12.86 -47.76 1.50
N VAL A 69 13.99 -47.95 2.18
CA VAL A 69 14.68 -49.25 2.33
C VAL A 69 14.10 -49.98 3.53
#